data_AF-A0A9W8AUP8-F1
#
_entry.id   AF-A0A9W8AUP8-F1
#
_cell.length_a   1.000
_cell.length_b   1.000
_cell.length_c   1.000
_cell.angle_alpha   90.00
_cell.angle_beta   90.00
_cell.angle_gamma   90.00
#
_symmetry.space_group_name_H-M   'P 1'
#
loop_
_entity.id
_entity.type
_entity.pdbx_description
1 polymer ?
#
loop_
_entity_poly.entity_id
_entity_poly.type
_entity_poly.pdbx_seq_one_letter_code
_entity_poly.pdbx_strand_id
1 'polypeptide(L)' 'MLDLFTVLTRGGVVVWSKTFTSLQGNPVNDLIRDVLIGEQRLADKSRYISGPYEVQWTLANEYNLVFV' A
#
# COMPACT_ATOMS: atom_id res chain seq x y z
N MET A 1 -6.00 13.97 -7.09
CA MET A 1 -6.79 13.88 -5.84
C MET A 1 -6.37 12.60 -5.14
N LEU A 2 -6.29 12.58 -3.81
CA LEU A 2 -6.00 11.33 -3.08
C LEU A 2 -7.31 10.57 -2.86
N ASP A 3 -7.31 9.28 -3.14
CA ASP A 3 -8.48 8.41 -3.01
C ASP A 3 -8.51 7.68 -1.66
N LEU A 4 -7.33 7.25 -1.18
CA LEU A 4 -7.09 6.53 0.06
C LEU A 4 -5.73 6.92 0.63
N PHE A 5 -5.63 6.97 1.96
CA PHE A 5 -4.36 6.88 2.67
C PHE A 5 -4.51 5.91 3.84
N THR A 6 -3.59 4.98 4.00
CA THR A 6 -3.63 3.98 5.06
C THR A 6 -2.23 3.70 5.61
N VAL A 7 -2.17 3.45 6.92
CA VAL A 7 -0.94 3.08 7.62
C VAL A 7 -1.17 1.71 8.22
N LEU A 8 -0.32 0.76 7.84
CA LEU A 8 -0.38 -0.61 8.35
C LEU A 8 0.99 -1.08 8.82
N THR A 9 0.99 -2.08 9.71
CA THR A 9 2.22 -2.77 10.10
C THR A 9 2.63 -3.77 9.02
N ARG A 10 3.91 -4.15 8.98
CA ARG A 10 4.39 -5.26 8.14
C ARG A 10 3.72 -6.61 8.46
N GLY A 11 3.11 -6.75 9.64
CA GLY A 11 2.31 -7.91 10.02
C GLY A 11 0.86 -7.87 9.50
N GLY A 12 0.49 -6.83 8.74
CA GLY A 12 -0.84 -6.70 8.12
C GLY A 12 -1.91 -6.02 8.98
N VAL A 13 -1.54 -5.45 10.13
CA VAL A 13 -2.49 -4.73 10.99
C VAL A 13 -2.62 -3.28 10.53
N VAL A 14 -3.83 -2.85 10.17
CA VAL A 14 -4.12 -1.44 9.86
C VAL A 14 -4.16 -0.65 11.17
N VAL A 15 -3.30 0.36 11.28
CA VAL A 15 -3.18 1.22 12.47
C VAL A 15 -4.03 2.50 12.29
N TRP A 16 -4.12 2.99 11.06
CA TRP A 16 -4.94 4.14 10.71
C TRP A 16 -5.34 4.06 9.23
N SER A 17 -6.52 4.55 8.89
CA SER A 17 -6.96 4.63 7.49
C SER A 17 -7.94 5.77 7.27
N LYS A 18 -7.87 6.42 6.10
CA LYS A 18 -8.84 7.38 5.63
C LYS A 18 -9.09 7.21 4.15
N THR A 19 -10.36 6.97 3.83
CA THR A 19 -10.87 6.86 2.46
C THR A 19 -11.56 8.17 2.08
N PHE A 20 -11.17 8.76 0.94
CA PHE A 20 -11.72 10.02 0.43
C PHE A 20 -12.77 9.81 -0.66
N THR A 21 -12.74 8.64 -1.32
CA THR A 21 -13.71 8.24 -2.34
C THR A 21 -13.99 6.74 -2.28
N SER A 22 -15.13 6.30 -2.80
CA SER A 22 -15.43 4.88 -2.93
C SER A 22 -14.40 4.20 -3.85
N LEU A 23 -13.72 3.18 -3.34
CA LEU A 23 -12.76 2.39 -4.10
C LEU A 23 -13.45 1.18 -4.75
N GLN A 24 -12.98 0.81 -5.94
CA GLN A 24 -13.34 -0.44 -6.61
C GLN A 24 -12.26 -1.49 -6.32
N GLY A 25 -12.66 -2.65 -5.79
CA GLY A 25 -11.69 -3.68 -5.40
C GLY A 25 -10.88 -3.29 -4.14
N ASN A 26 -9.68 -3.85 -4.00
CA ASN A 26 -8.81 -3.60 -2.84
C ASN A 26 -7.34 -3.39 -3.26
N PRO A 27 -7.01 -2.18 -3.77
CA PRO A 27 -5.68 -1.90 -4.32
C PRO A 27 -4.55 -2.04 -3.29
N VAL A 28 -4.84 -1.90 -1.99
CA VAL A 28 -3.86 -2.09 -0.91
C VAL A 28 -3.53 -3.56 -0.70
N ASN A 29 -4.54 -4.44 -0.71
CA ASN A 29 -4.29 -5.88 -0.59
C ASN A 29 -3.55 -6.42 -1.82
N ASP A 30 -3.86 -5.90 -3.01
CA ASP A 30 -3.14 -6.25 -4.24
C ASP A 30 -1.67 -5.82 -4.14
N LEU A 31 -1.39 -4.59 -3.69
CA LEU A 31 -0.03 -4.12 -3.40
C LEU A 31 0.69 -5.05 -2.42
N ILE A 32 0.05 -5.39 -1.30
CA ILE A 32 0.65 -6.24 -0.26
C ILE A 32 1.04 -7.59 -0.85
N ARG A 33 0.12 -8.23 -1.58
CA ARG A 33 0.32 -9.55 -2.16
C ARG A 33 1.42 -9.55 -3.22
N ASP A 34 1.38 -8.61 -4.14
CA ASP A 34 2.20 -8.64 -5.35
C ASP A 34 3.58 -8.03 -5.12
N VAL A 35 3.67 -7.01 -4.25
CA VAL A 35 4.89 -6.21 -4.07
C VAL A 35 5.53 -6.40 -2.69
N LEU A 36 4.76 -6.37 -1.60
CA LEU A 36 5.34 -6.42 -0.25
C LEU A 36 5.68 -7.85 0.20
N ILE A 37 4.93 -8.86 -0.25
CA ILE A 37 5.17 -10.28 0.03
C ILE A 37 5.83 -10.99 -1.18
N GLY A 38 5.55 -10.52 -2.40
CA GLY A 38 5.98 -11.14 -3.65
C GLY A 38 7.48 -11.02 -3.98
N GLU A 39 7.89 -11.70 -5.05
CA GLU A 39 9.29 -11.76 -5.52
C GLU A 39 9.77 -10.48 -6.24
N GLN A 40 8.88 -9.50 -6.48
CA GLN A 40 9.23 -8.20 -7.06
C GLN A 40 9.96 -7.35 -6.01
N ARG A 41 11.25 -7.64 -5.84
CA ARG A 41 12.14 -6.94 -4.92
C ARG A 41 12.03 -5.43 -5.10
N LEU A 42 11.91 -4.78 -3.94
CA LEU A 42 11.90 -3.34 -3.61
C LEU A 42 13.14 -2.57 -4.13
N ALA A 43 13.50 -2.71 -5.40
CA ALA A 43 14.71 -2.08 -5.92
C ALA A 43 14.46 -0.64 -6.40
N ASP A 44 13.34 -0.32 -7.06
CA ASP A 44 13.24 0.99 -7.74
C ASP A 44 11.83 1.55 -8.00
N LYS A 45 10.77 0.90 -7.55
CA LYS A 45 9.40 1.35 -7.89
C LYS A 45 8.60 1.64 -6.63
N SER A 46 8.44 2.93 -6.32
CA SER A 46 7.48 3.45 -5.34
C SER A 46 6.07 3.58 -5.92
N ARG A 47 5.79 2.91 -7.05
CA ARG A 47 4.55 2.97 -7.81
C ARG A 47 4.13 1.58 -8.24
N TYR A 48 2.88 1.24 -7.98
CA TYR A 48 2.23 -0.02 -8.34
C TYR A 48 0.86 0.32 -8.93
N ILE A 49 0.47 -0.39 -9.98
CA ILE A 49 -0.83 -0.18 -10.63
C ILE A 49 -1.74 -1.36 -10.27
N SER A 50 -2.84 -1.08 -9.58
CA SER A 50 -3.94 -2.03 -9.39
C SER A 50 -5.21 -1.46 -10.02
N GLY A 51 -5.60 -2.05 -11.16
CA GLY A 51 -6.75 -1.59 -11.93
C GLY A 51 -6.65 -0.11 -12.32
N PRO A 52 -7.62 0.75 -11.92
CA PRO A 52 -7.59 2.18 -12.20
C PRO A 52 -6.73 3.00 -11.22
N TYR A 53 -6.12 2.36 -10.21
CA TYR A 53 -5.40 3.05 -9.14
C TYR A 53 -3.88 2.98 -9.31
N GLU A 54 -3.23 4.14 -9.15
CA GLU A 54 -1.80 4.21 -8.88
C GLU A 54 -1.58 4.24 -7.37
N VAL A 55 -0.94 3.19 -6.86
CA VAL A 55 -0.63 3.01 -5.44
C VAL A 55 0.83 3.32 -5.23
N GLN A 56 1.12 4.22 -4.29
CA GLN A 56 2.47 4.53 -3.86
C GLN A 56 2.64 4.11 -2.41
N TRP A 57 3.87 3.80 -2.00
CA TRP A 57 4.13 3.46 -0.61
C TRP A 57 5.51 3.87 -0.16
N THR A 58 5.67 3.98 1.15
CA THR A 58 6.96 4.12 1.81
C THR A 58 7.01 3.30 3.09
N LEU A 59 8.22 2.97 3.52
CA LEU A 59 8.49 2.09 4.66
C LEU A 59 9.20 2.87 5.76
N ALA A 60 8.69 2.79 6.99
CA ALA A 60 9.42 3.19 8.18
C ALA A 60 9.90 1.93 8.91
N ASN A 61 11.08 1.46 8.50
CA ASN A 61 11.62 0.15 8.91
C ASN A 61 11.81 0.04 10.43
N GLU A 62 12.25 1.12 11.07
CA GLU A 62 12.47 1.17 12.53
C GLU A 62 11.18 0.89 13.33
N TYR A 63 10.02 1.20 12.76
CA TYR A 63 8.70 1.04 13.40
C TYR A 63 7.87 -0.08 12.78
N ASN A 64 8.42 -0.82 11.81
CA ASN A 64 7.69 -1.83 11.03
C ASN A 64 6.38 -1.31 10.41
N LEU A 65 6.36 -0.06 9.96
CA LEU A 65 5.20 0.57 9.33
C LEU A 65 5.35 0.68 7.82
N VAL A 66 4.22 0.58 7.13
CA VAL A 66 4.03 0.84 5.71
C VAL A 66 2.96 1.91 5.58
N PHE A 67 3.29 2.95 4.80
CA PHE A 67 2.37 4.02 4.44
C PHE A 67 1.99 3.82 3.00
N VAL A 68 0.70 3.79 2.71
CA VAL A 68 0.13 3.55 1.38
C VAL A 68 -0.88 4.65 1.07
#